data_AF-A0A2J6J9X2-F1
#
_entry.id   AF-A0A2J6J9X2-F1
#
_cell.length_a   1.000
_cell.length_b   1.000
_cell.length_c   1.000
_cell.angle_alpha   90.00
_cell.angle_beta   90.00
_cell.angle_gamma   90.00
#
_symmetry.space_group_name_H-M   'P 1'
#
loop_
_entity.id
_entity.type
_entity.pdbx_description
1 polymer ?
#
loop_
_entity_poly.entity_id
_entity_poly.type
_entity_poly.pdbx_seq_one_letter_code
_entity_poly.pdbx_strand_id
1 'polypeptide(L)' 'MPNGLRICPKCDQPVEELDADAIRLKKGDEGGWRGFVLTCPHCTAILGAGFDPIALIEDTAMRVAAKLQEPPKN' A
#
# COMPACT_ATOMS: atom_id res chain seq x y z
N MET A 1 -5.97 -13.36 24.34
CA MET A 1 -6.25 -12.28 23.37
C MET A 1 -7.63 -12.58 22.79
N PRO A 2 -8.63 -11.67 22.88
CA PRO A 2 -9.98 -11.98 22.40
C PRO A 2 -9.99 -12.08 20.86
N ASN A 3 -10.74 -13.04 20.33
CA ASN A 3 -10.79 -13.49 18.93
C ASN A 3 -11.39 -12.47 17.91
N GLY A 4 -11.04 -11.18 18.01
CA GLY A 4 -11.83 -10.08 17.44
C GLY A 4 -11.44 -9.54 16.06
N LEU A 5 -10.97 -10.36 15.11
CA LEU A 5 -10.55 -9.86 13.78
C LEU A 5 -11.08 -10.67 12.60
N ARG A 6 -12.15 -11.45 12.79
CA ARG A 6 -12.83 -12.17 11.72
C ARG A 6 -14.15 -11.55 11.28
N ILE A 7 -14.58 -10.42 11.84
CA ILE A 7 -15.85 -9.77 11.48
C ILE A 7 -15.55 -8.36 10.96
N CYS A 8 -16.14 -8.00 9.82
CA CYS A 8 -16.05 -6.66 9.28
C CYS A 8 -16.83 -5.68 10.18
N PRO A 9 -16.21 -4.59 10.68
CA PRO A 9 -16.88 -3.63 11.55
C PRO A 9 -17.91 -2.74 10.84
N LYS A 10 -18.03 -2.84 9.50
CA LYS A 10 -18.98 -2.05 8.69
C LYS A 10 -20.25 -2.83 8.35
N CYS A 11 -20.12 -4.13 8.02
CA CYS A 11 -21.25 -4.93 7.54
C CYS A 11 -21.54 -6.17 8.40
N ASP A 12 -20.78 -6.37 9.48
CA ASP A 12 -20.87 -7.51 10.41
C ASP A 12 -20.74 -8.90 9.75
N GLN A 13 -20.30 -8.95 8.50
CA GLN A 13 -20.02 -10.21 7.82
C GLN A 13 -18.67 -10.79 8.27
N PRO A 14 -18.56 -12.13 8.31
CA PRO A 14 -17.27 -12.78 8.52
C PRO A 14 -16.30 -12.44 7.38
N VAL A 15 -15.04 -12.23 7.73
CA VAL A 15 -13.93 -11.90 6.83
C VAL A 15 -12.90 -13.02 6.96
N GLU A 16 -12.85 -13.88 5.96
CA GLU A 16 -11.86 -14.96 5.85
C GLU A 16 -10.73 -14.60 4.88
N GLU A 17 -11.02 -13.70 3.93
CA GLU A 17 -10.09 -13.14 2.95
C GLU A 17 -10.34 -11.63 2.78
N LEU A 18 -9.33 -10.92 2.29
CA LEU A 18 -9.39 -9.49 2.03
C LEU A 18 -9.00 -9.24 0.58
N ASP A 19 -9.74 -8.34 -0.08
CA ASP A 19 -9.36 -7.85 -1.40
C ASP A 19 -8.24 -6.83 -1.25
N ALA A 20 -7.21 -6.93 -2.09
CA ALA A 20 -6.06 -6.02 -2.06
C ALA A 20 -6.04 -5.16 -3.33
N ASP A 21 -6.39 -3.90 -3.19
CA ASP A 21 -6.42 -2.95 -4.31
C ASP A 21 -5.18 -2.05 -4.29
N ALA A 22 -4.50 -1.96 -5.44
CA ALA A 22 -3.33 -1.09 -5.59
C ALA A 22 -3.72 0.39 -5.50
N ILE A 23 -2.99 1.15 -4.69
CA ILE A 23 -3.19 2.60 -4.52
C ILE A 23 -1.87 3.36 -4.58
N ARG A 24 -1.96 4.68 -4.69
CA ARG A 24 -0.82 5.59 -4.57
C ARG A 24 -0.85 6.29 -3.23
N LEU A 25 0.14 6.01 -2.38
CA LEU A 25 0.34 6.65 -1.09
C LEU A 25 1.08 7.98 -1.30
N LYS A 26 0.66 9.05 -0.64
CA LYS A 26 1.38 10.34 -0.63
C LYS A 26 1.73 10.72 0.80
N LYS A 27 2.90 11.31 1.01
CA LYS A 27 3.26 11.97 2.27
C LYS A 27 3.39 13.47 2.00
N GLY A 28 2.36 14.22 2.37
CA GLY A 28 2.25 15.63 2.00
C GLY A 28 2.18 15.81 0.47
N ASP A 29 2.84 16.85 -0.03
CA ASP A 29 2.90 17.16 -1.47
C ASP A 29 4.03 16.41 -2.20
N GLU A 30 4.86 15.66 -1.47
CA GLU A 30 5.97 14.92 -2.05
C GLU A 30 5.53 13.62 -2.75
N GLY A 31 6.25 13.29 -3.82
CA GLY A 31 5.93 12.22 -4.77
C GLY A 31 5.54 10.91 -4.10
N GLY A 32 4.44 10.31 -4.58
CA GLY A 32 3.83 9.16 -3.93
C GLY A 32 4.51 7.82 -4.20
N TRP A 33 4.36 6.90 -3.25
CA TRP A 33 4.77 5.48 -3.31
C TRP A 33 3.60 4.59 -3.75
N ARG A 34 3.91 3.40 -4.23
CA ARG A 34 2.91 2.35 -4.42
C ARG A 34 2.56 1.73 -3.08
N GLY A 35 1.27 1.52 -2.86
CA GLY A 35 0.75 0.78 -1.73
C GLY A 35 -0.49 0.01 -2.12
N PHE A 36 -1.17 -0.53 -1.13
CA PHE A 36 -2.41 -1.24 -1.31
C PHE A 36 -3.36 -0.93 -0.15
N VAL A 37 -4.66 -1.04 -0.41
CA VAL A 37 -5.69 -1.08 0.63
C VAL A 37 -6.25 -2.49 0.71
N LEU A 38 -6.54 -2.93 1.92
CA LEU A 38 -7.26 -4.16 2.17
C LEU A 38 -8.73 -3.81 2.35
N THR A 39 -9.59 -4.36 1.49
CA THR A 39 -11.02 -4.10 1.52
C THR A 39 -11.82 -5.35 1.89
N CYS A 40 -12.98 -5.14 2.51
CA CYS A 40 -13.91 -6.23 2.81
C CYS A 40 -14.59 -6.70 1.51
N PRO A 41 -14.58 -8.00 1.17
CA PRO A 41 -15.15 -8.50 -0.08
C PRO A 41 -16.68 -8.34 -0.16
N HIS A 42 -17.36 -8.18 0.98
CA HIS A 42 -18.82 -8.05 1.03
C HIS A 42 -19.33 -6.63 0.87
N CYS A 43 -18.59 -5.64 1.37
CA CYS A 43 -19.09 -4.25 1.50
C CYS A 43 -18.08 -3.17 1.12
N THR A 44 -16.92 -3.59 0.59
CA THR A 44 -15.81 -2.78 0.08
C THR A 44 -15.26 -1.76 1.08
N ALA A 45 -15.52 -1.96 2.38
CA ALA A 45 -14.93 -1.15 3.44
C ALA A 45 -13.41 -1.27 3.41
N ILE A 46 -12.68 -0.17 3.49
CA ILE A 46 -11.24 -0.20 3.74
C ILE A 46 -11.03 -0.64 5.20
N LEU A 47 -10.41 -1.81 5.37
CA LEU A 47 -10.09 -2.40 6.68
C LEU A 47 -8.62 -2.20 7.07
N GLY A 48 -7.78 -1.92 6.09
CA GLY A 48 -6.37 -1.61 6.31
C GLY A 48 -5.73 -0.99 5.08
N ALA A 49 -4.53 -0.44 5.27
CA ALA A 49 -3.69 0.03 4.19
C ALA A 49 -2.24 -0.36 4.49
N GLY A 50 -1.49 -0.68 3.44
CA GLY A 50 -0.09 -1.06 3.51
C GLY A 50 0.70 -0.47 2.36
N PHE A 51 2.02 -0.49 2.50
CA PHE A 51 2.93 -0.22 1.40
C PHE A 51 3.49 -1.55 0.88
N ASP A 52 3.77 -1.62 -0.42
CA ASP A 52 4.43 -2.79 -0.99
C ASP A 52 5.96 -2.64 -0.82
N PRO A 53 6.61 -3.45 0.04
CA PRO A 53 8.04 -3.34 0.27
C PRO A 53 8.89 -3.71 -0.95
N ILE A 54 8.40 -4.58 -1.84
CA ILE A 54 9.11 -4.95 -3.07
C ILE A 54 9.10 -3.77 -4.03
N ALA A 55 7.92 -3.19 -4.26
CA ALA A 55 7.79 -2.00 -5.09
C ALA A 55 8.59 -0.81 -4.53
N LEU A 56 8.70 -0.68 -3.20
CA LEU A 56 9.51 0.36 -2.57
C LEU A 56 11.01 0.20 -2.86
N ILE A 57 11.52 -1.03 -2.80
CA ILE A 57 12.93 -1.33 -3.09
C ILE A 57 13.23 -1.05 -4.57
N GLU A 58 12.36 -1.51 -5.47
CA GLU A 58 12.49 -1.27 -6.91
C GLU A 58 12.45 0.23 -7.26
N ASP A 59 11.47 0.97 -6.73
CA ASP A 59 11.38 2.42 -6.92
C ASP A 59 12.64 3.13 -6.39
N THR A 60 13.18 2.69 -5.25
CA THR A 60 14.40 3.26 -4.66
C THR A 60 15.62 2.97 -5.53
N ALA A 61 15.78 1.71 -5.98
CA ALA A 61 16.89 1.31 -6.84
C ALA A 61 16.89 2.08 -8.17
N MET A 62 15.73 2.23 -8.81
CA MET A 62 15.60 3.02 -10.04
C MET A 62 15.95 4.50 -9.83
N ARG A 63 15.51 5.12 -8.72
CA ARG A 63 15.85 6.51 -8.39
C ARG A 63 17.36 6.71 -8.18
N VAL A 64 18.01 5.76 -7.51
CA VAL A 64 19.48 5.79 -7.30
C VAL A 64 20.22 5.61 -8.62
N ALA A 65 19.81 4.63 -9.43
CA ALA A 65 20.41 4.38 -10.74
C ALA A 65 20.30 5.60 -11.67
N ALA A 66 19.14 6.28 -11.69
CA ALA A 66 18.95 7.49 -12.47
C ALA A 66 19.93 8.61 -12.05
N LYS A 67 20.14 8.82 -10.75
CA LYS A 67 21.09 9.83 -10.25
C LYS A 67 22.54 9.53 -10.59
N LEU A 68 22.93 8.25 -10.68
CA LEU A 68 24.29 7.85 -11.06
C LEU A 68 24.55 8.00 -12.57
N GLN A 69 23.50 8.05 -13.39
CA GLN A 69 23.61 8.25 -14.84
C GLN A 69 23.59 9.72 -15.26
N GLU A 70 23.30 10.66 -14.34
CA GLU A 70 23.40 12.08 -14.64
C GLU A 70 24.88 12.49 -14.77
N PRO A 71 25.29 13.12 -15.90
CA PRO A 71 26.65 13.61 -16.04
C PRO A 71 26.93 14.68 -14.97
N PRO A 72 28.18 14.78 -14.47
CA PRO A 72 28.52 15.79 -13.48
C PRO A 72 28.18 17.17 -14.02
N LYS A 73 27.31 17.90 -13.31
CA LYS A 73 27.09 19.33 -13.56
C LYS A 73 28.36 20.05 -13.12
N ASN A 74 29.22 20.37 -14.09
CA ASN A 74 30.28 21.37 -13.96
C ASN A 74 29.70 22.77 -13.82
#